data_AF-A0A6I5CQF7-F1
#
_entry.id   AF-A0A6I5CQF7-F1
#
_cell.length_a   1.000
_cell.length_b   1.000
_cell.length_c   1.000
_cell.angle_alpha   90.00
_cell.angle_beta   90.00
_cell.angle_gamma   90.00
#
_symmetry.space_group_name_H-M   'P 1'
#
loop_
_entity.id
_entity.type
_entity.pdbx_description
1 polymer ?
#
loop_
_entity_poly.entity_id
_entity_poly.type
_entity_poly.pdbx_seq_one_letter_code
_entity_poly.pdbx_strand_id
1 'polypeptide(L)'
;ALGAGAGDRIRLGERPWTVAAVSGRSSYSHVPVVWTAWDGDRATVIALRAHGADLAAGDRAAGTRTLTRDDALTAIGSYQAENGSLQLMRGFLFVISALVVGAFFTVWTIQRSPDIAVLKALGASTRRLLGDALGQAVVLLAAGTALGTGLACLAGALLRGGTVPFVLDLPTVLVPAAVMTALGALGAGLSVRRITAVDPLTALGGVR
;
A
#
# COMPACT_ATOMS: atom_id res chain seq x y z
N ALA A 1 -14.62 -25.87 -8.88
CA ALA A 1 -13.81 -26.82 -8.09
C ALA A 1 -13.05 -27.72 -9.06
N LEU A 2 -11.86 -28.19 -8.71
CA LEU A 2 -10.90 -28.88 -9.60
C LEU A 2 -11.42 -30.12 -10.34
N GLY A 3 -12.57 -30.68 -9.96
CA GLY A 3 -13.13 -31.90 -10.58
C GLY A 3 -12.31 -33.17 -10.34
N ALA A 4 -11.23 -33.09 -9.54
CA ALA A 4 -10.36 -34.19 -9.16
C ALA A 4 -10.24 -34.29 -7.64
N GLY A 5 -10.28 -35.50 -7.11
CA GLY A 5 -10.11 -35.87 -5.71
C GLY A 5 -8.86 -36.73 -5.48
N ALA A 6 -8.55 -37.00 -4.21
CA ALA A 6 -7.47 -37.93 -3.86
C ALA A 6 -7.78 -39.34 -4.38
N GLY A 7 -6.79 -39.98 -5.01
CA GLY A 7 -6.92 -41.28 -5.67
C GLY A 7 -7.27 -41.21 -7.15
N ASP A 8 -7.69 -40.06 -7.67
CA ASP A 8 -8.01 -39.90 -9.09
C ASP A 8 -6.76 -40.00 -9.96
N ARG A 9 -6.92 -40.58 -11.15
CA ARG A 9 -5.88 -40.62 -12.18
C ARG A 9 -6.05 -39.44 -13.14
N ILE A 10 -5.04 -38.59 -13.20
CA ILE A 10 -4.95 -37.47 -14.14
C ILE A 10 -3.83 -37.71 -15.14
N ARG A 11 -3.93 -37.15 -16.34
CA ARG A 11 -2.85 -37.22 -17.34
C ARG A 11 -2.18 -35.86 -17.47
N LEU A 12 -0.86 -35.85 -17.33
CA LEU A 12 -0.01 -34.70 -17.64
C LEU A 12 0.81 -35.07 -18.87
N GLY A 13 0.36 -34.61 -20.04
CA GLY A 13 0.87 -35.09 -21.32
C GLY A 13 0.57 -36.58 -21.53
N GLU A 14 1.62 -37.37 -21.81
CA GLU A 14 1.51 -38.81 -22.06
C GLU A 14 1.50 -39.67 -20.78
N ARG A 15 1.86 -39.11 -19.62
CA ARG A 15 2.02 -39.89 -18.39
C ARG A 15 0.80 -39.81 -17.47
N PRO A 16 0.32 -40.96 -16.93
CA PRO A 16 -0.68 -40.96 -15.87
C PRO A 16 -0.05 -40.64 -14.51
N TRP A 17 -0.75 -39.83 -13.73
CA TRP A 17 -0.40 -39.46 -12.37
C TRP A 17 -1.57 -39.75 -11.44
N THR A 18 -1.26 -40.16 -10.20
CA THR A 18 -2.27 -40.34 -9.16
C THR A 18 -2.29 -39.12 -8.26
N VAL A 19 -3.46 -38.53 -8.06
CA VAL A 19 -3.63 -37.41 -7.13
C VAL A 19 -3.46 -37.94 -5.71
N ALA A 20 -2.39 -37.51 -5.03
CA ALA A 20 -2.15 -37.87 -3.63
C ALA A 20 -3.06 -37.06 -2.70
N ALA A 21 -3.25 -35.77 -2.98
CA ALA A 21 -4.14 -34.92 -2.20
C ALA A 21 -4.60 -33.69 -2.98
N VAL A 22 -5.80 -33.21 -2.66
CA VAL A 22 -6.25 -31.84 -2.95
C VAL A 22 -6.45 -31.17 -1.61
N SER A 23 -5.42 -30.49 -1.12
CA SER A 23 -5.38 -30.04 0.28
C SER A 23 -4.89 -28.61 0.40
N GLY A 24 -5.48 -27.91 1.37
CA GLY A 24 -5.08 -26.59 1.81
C GLY A 24 -5.57 -25.45 0.91
N ARG A 25 -4.87 -24.32 1.00
CA ARG A 25 -5.11 -23.09 0.22
C ARG A 25 -4.07 -22.93 -0.90
N SER A 26 -3.49 -24.04 -1.34
CA SER A 26 -2.41 -24.03 -2.32
C SER A 26 -2.96 -23.68 -3.70
N SER A 27 -2.31 -22.73 -4.35
CA SER A 27 -2.66 -22.28 -5.70
C SER A 27 -1.41 -21.89 -6.46
N TYR A 28 -1.44 -22.09 -7.78
CA TYR A 28 -0.44 -21.58 -8.71
C TYR A 28 -1.14 -20.65 -9.69
N SER A 29 -0.71 -19.38 -9.74
CA SER A 29 -1.35 -18.33 -10.55
C SER A 29 -2.87 -18.24 -10.36
N HIS A 30 -3.33 -18.25 -9.10
CA HIS A 30 -4.75 -18.24 -8.69
C HIS A 30 -5.59 -19.45 -9.14
N VAL A 31 -4.96 -20.47 -9.71
CA VAL A 31 -5.61 -21.74 -10.03
C VAL A 31 -5.30 -22.74 -8.91
N PRO A 32 -6.31 -23.46 -8.39
CA PRO A 32 -6.08 -24.51 -7.41
C PRO A 32 -5.10 -25.57 -7.91
N VAL A 33 -4.29 -26.15 -7.02
CA VAL A 33 -3.35 -27.22 -7.37
C VAL A 33 -3.71 -28.55 -6.74
N VAL A 34 -3.22 -29.62 -7.33
CA VAL A 34 -3.26 -30.98 -6.77
C VAL A 34 -1.84 -31.42 -6.41
N TRP A 35 -1.72 -32.23 -5.38
CA TRP A 35 -0.46 -32.81 -4.92
C TRP A 35 -0.32 -34.23 -5.44
N THR A 36 0.89 -34.62 -5.81
CA THR A 36 1.24 -35.99 -6.22
C THR A 36 2.63 -36.35 -5.71
N ALA A 37 2.97 -37.64 -5.73
CA ALA A 37 4.30 -38.10 -5.39
C ALA A 37 5.27 -37.70 -6.51
N TRP A 38 6.40 -37.10 -6.15
CA TRP A 38 7.44 -36.78 -7.13
C TRP A 38 8.14 -38.05 -7.59
N ASP A 39 8.27 -38.23 -8.91
CA ASP A 39 8.91 -39.37 -9.56
C ASP A 39 10.40 -39.14 -9.87
N GLY A 40 10.95 -37.97 -9.52
CA GLY A 40 12.35 -37.62 -9.74
C GLY A 40 12.65 -36.97 -11.10
N ASP A 41 11.69 -36.94 -12.02
CA ASP A 41 12.03 -36.79 -13.46
C ASP A 41 11.85 -35.35 -13.97
N ARG A 42 10.80 -34.64 -13.53
CA ARG A 42 10.51 -33.26 -14.00
C ARG A 42 9.98 -32.36 -12.90
N ALA A 43 10.69 -31.26 -12.65
CA ALA A 43 10.22 -30.16 -11.80
C ALA A 43 10.52 -28.82 -12.51
N THR A 44 9.54 -27.92 -12.53
CA THR A 44 9.76 -26.54 -13.00
C THR A 44 10.50 -25.72 -11.96
N VAL A 45 10.25 -26.00 -10.67
CA VAL A 45 10.89 -25.33 -9.53
C VAL A 45 11.15 -26.38 -8.45
N ILE A 46 12.31 -26.30 -7.80
CA ILE A 46 12.68 -27.16 -6.67
C ILE A 46 12.81 -26.28 -5.42
N ALA A 47 12.02 -26.58 -4.40
CA ALA A 47 12.17 -25.98 -3.08
C ALA A 47 13.19 -26.79 -2.29
N LEU A 48 14.28 -26.16 -1.87
CA LEU A 48 15.38 -26.80 -1.16
C LEU A 48 15.69 -26.07 0.15
N ARG A 49 16.00 -26.84 1.19
CA ARG A 49 16.53 -26.33 2.46
C ARG A 49 17.99 -26.70 2.54
N ALA A 50 18.86 -25.70 2.39
CA ALA A 50 20.30 -25.88 2.43
C ALA A 50 20.88 -25.30 3.72
N HIS A 51 21.82 -26.03 4.34
CA HIS A 51 22.60 -25.57 5.49
C HIS A 51 24.08 -25.79 5.19
N GLY A 52 24.85 -24.71 5.03
CA GLY A 52 26.28 -24.79 4.73
C GLY A 52 26.65 -25.32 3.33
N ALA A 53 25.69 -25.40 2.41
CA ALA A 53 25.95 -25.81 1.03
C ALA A 53 26.43 -24.65 0.16
N ASP A 54 27.33 -24.93 -0.78
CA ASP A 54 27.71 -23.98 -1.83
C ASP A 54 26.63 -23.96 -2.93
N LEU A 55 25.67 -23.06 -2.77
CA LEU A 55 24.58 -22.87 -3.72
C LEU A 55 25.09 -22.43 -5.10
N ALA A 56 26.18 -21.66 -5.16
CA ALA A 56 26.72 -21.17 -6.43
C ALA A 56 27.41 -22.28 -7.23
N ALA A 57 28.06 -23.24 -6.56
CA ALA A 57 28.55 -24.44 -7.23
C ALA A 57 27.39 -25.32 -7.73
N GLY A 58 26.34 -25.51 -6.93
CA GLY A 58 25.14 -26.25 -7.32
C GLY A 58 24.42 -25.64 -8.53
N ASP A 59 24.20 -24.32 -8.50
CA ASP A 59 23.59 -23.55 -9.57
C ASP A 59 24.36 -23.72 -10.90
N ARG A 60 25.69 -23.62 -10.86
CA ARG A 60 26.55 -23.83 -12.04
C ARG A 60 26.50 -25.26 -12.57
N ALA A 61 26.52 -26.25 -11.69
CA ALA A 61 26.47 -27.67 -12.09
C ALA A 61 25.12 -28.04 -12.71
N ALA A 62 24.02 -27.46 -12.22
CA ALA A 62 22.67 -27.75 -12.69
C ALA A 62 22.17 -26.80 -13.79
N GLY A 63 22.90 -25.72 -14.10
CA GLY A 63 22.41 -24.67 -15.01
C GLY A 63 21.17 -23.95 -14.46
N THR A 64 21.08 -23.82 -13.14
CA THR A 64 19.93 -23.24 -12.44
C THR A 64 20.32 -21.98 -11.67
N ARG A 65 19.34 -21.32 -11.08
CA ARG A 65 19.54 -20.19 -10.17
C ARG A 65 18.74 -20.41 -8.90
N THR A 66 19.42 -20.47 -7.76
CA THR A 66 18.80 -20.53 -6.46
C THR A 66 18.39 -19.12 -6.04
N LEU A 67 17.12 -18.94 -5.70
CA LEU A 67 16.56 -17.69 -5.20
C LEU A 67 16.18 -17.84 -3.73
N THR A 68 16.21 -16.73 -3.00
CA THR A 68 15.60 -16.69 -1.67
C THR A 68 14.08 -16.90 -1.80
N ARG A 69 13.42 -17.22 -0.69
CA ARG A 69 11.96 -17.41 -0.69
C ARG A 69 11.20 -16.17 -1.19
N ASP A 70 11.68 -14.98 -0.83
CA ASP A 70 11.03 -13.72 -1.20
C ASP A 70 11.29 -13.39 -2.68
N ASP A 71 12.52 -13.62 -3.16
CA ASP A 71 12.87 -13.41 -4.57
C ASP A 71 12.24 -14.46 -5.50
N ALA A 72 11.92 -15.66 -5.01
CA ALA A 72 11.29 -16.70 -5.80
C ALA A 72 9.94 -16.25 -6.40
N LEU A 73 9.25 -15.30 -5.77
CA LEU A 73 8.02 -14.71 -6.30
C LEU A 73 8.27 -14.00 -7.64
N THR A 74 9.45 -13.40 -7.83
CA THR A 74 9.78 -12.71 -9.08
C THR A 74 10.01 -13.65 -10.25
N ALA A 75 10.21 -14.96 -9.99
CA ALA A 75 10.27 -15.98 -11.03
C ALA A 75 8.89 -16.34 -11.59
N ILE A 76 7.80 -15.95 -10.91
CA ILE A 76 6.44 -16.10 -11.42
C ILE A 76 6.21 -15.00 -12.47
N GLY A 77 6.02 -15.40 -13.73
CA GLY A 77 5.97 -14.46 -14.86
C GLY A 77 4.93 -13.33 -14.73
N SER A 78 3.83 -13.54 -14.01
CA SER A 78 2.80 -12.53 -13.79
C SER A 78 3.04 -11.62 -12.58
N TYR A 79 3.89 -12.03 -11.63
CA TYR A 79 4.02 -11.35 -10.33
C TYR A 79 4.47 -9.89 -10.49
N GLN A 80 5.45 -9.62 -11.34
CA GLN A 80 5.97 -8.25 -11.54
C GLN A 80 4.92 -7.34 -12.19
N ALA A 81 4.18 -7.83 -13.19
CA ALA A 81 3.16 -7.05 -13.86
C ALA A 81 1.98 -6.74 -12.92
N GLU A 82 1.52 -7.74 -12.16
CA GLU A 82 0.43 -7.60 -11.20
C GLU A 82 0.82 -6.66 -10.05
N ASN A 83 1.95 -6.92 -9.40
CA ASN A 83 2.44 -6.10 -8.29
C ASN A 83 2.77 -4.68 -8.75
N GLY A 84 3.33 -4.52 -9.95
CA GLY A 84 3.58 -3.20 -10.55
C GLY A 84 2.31 -2.39 -10.74
N SER A 85 1.23 -3.01 -11.26
CA SER A 85 -0.07 -2.36 -11.39
C SER A 85 -0.65 -1.95 -10.04
N LEU A 86 -0.63 -2.84 -9.04
CA LEU A 86 -1.10 -2.55 -7.68
C LEU A 86 -0.31 -1.41 -7.02
N GLN A 87 1.01 -1.37 -7.21
CA GLN A 87 1.86 -0.29 -6.71
C GLN A 87 1.52 1.05 -7.38
N LEU A 88 1.27 1.06 -8.70
CA LEU A 88 0.84 2.27 -9.40
C LEU A 88 -0.50 2.77 -8.87
N MET A 89 -1.49 1.89 -8.69
CA MET A 89 -2.78 2.27 -8.10
C MET A 89 -2.59 2.87 -6.71
N ARG A 90 -1.79 2.23 -5.84
CA ARG A 90 -1.48 2.74 -4.51
C ARG A 90 -0.77 4.09 -4.55
N GLY A 91 0.19 4.25 -5.46
CA GLY A 91 0.90 5.51 -5.68
C GLY A 91 -0.04 6.63 -6.09
N PHE A 92 -0.93 6.39 -7.06
CA PHE A 92 -1.95 7.36 -7.46
C PHE A 92 -2.89 7.72 -6.31
N LEU A 93 -3.32 6.75 -5.51
CA LEU A 93 -4.16 7.03 -4.33
C LEU A 93 -3.46 7.98 -3.36
N PHE A 94 -2.16 7.81 -3.11
CA PHE A 94 -1.40 8.75 -2.28
C PHE A 94 -1.29 10.14 -2.91
N VAL A 95 -0.99 10.22 -4.20
CA VAL A 95 -0.87 11.50 -4.92
C VAL A 95 -2.20 12.25 -4.93
N ILE A 96 -3.29 11.59 -5.32
CA ILE A 96 -4.63 12.18 -5.36
C ILE A 96 -5.02 12.62 -3.95
N SER A 97 -4.78 11.80 -2.94
CA SER A 97 -5.11 12.18 -1.57
C SER A 97 -4.33 13.41 -1.09
N ALA A 98 -3.03 13.49 -1.39
CA ALA A 98 -2.22 14.67 -1.08
C ALA A 98 -2.77 15.93 -1.77
N LEU A 99 -3.16 15.81 -3.04
CA LEU A 99 -3.76 16.89 -3.81
C LEU A 99 -5.09 17.34 -3.20
N VAL A 100 -5.98 16.41 -2.88
CA VAL A 100 -7.30 16.68 -2.28
C VAL A 100 -7.14 17.37 -0.93
N VAL A 101 -6.25 16.86 -0.06
CA VAL A 101 -5.97 17.47 1.24
C VAL A 101 -5.37 18.87 1.10
N GLY A 102 -4.41 19.05 0.18
CA GLY A 102 -3.82 20.37 -0.10
C GLY A 102 -4.83 21.37 -0.65
N ALA A 103 -5.71 20.94 -1.55
CA ALA A 103 -6.79 21.75 -2.08
C ALA A 103 -7.79 22.14 -0.99
N PHE A 104 -8.18 21.19 -0.12
CA PHE A 104 -9.04 21.44 1.03
C PHE A 104 -8.46 22.50 1.96
N PHE A 105 -7.19 22.37 2.36
CA PHE A 105 -6.55 23.39 3.20
C PHE A 105 -6.40 24.73 2.50
N THR A 106 -6.35 24.76 1.16
CA THR A 106 -6.36 26.00 0.38
C THR A 106 -7.70 26.69 0.44
N VAL A 107 -8.78 25.97 0.17
CA VAL A 107 -10.14 26.54 0.32
C VAL A 107 -10.38 26.99 1.77
N TRP A 108 -10.00 26.16 2.74
CA TRP A 108 -10.13 26.47 4.17
C TRP A 108 -9.38 27.74 4.55
N THR A 109 -8.12 27.88 4.11
CA THR A 109 -7.30 29.05 4.44
C THR A 109 -7.85 30.31 3.79
N ILE A 110 -8.34 30.23 2.55
CA ILE A 110 -8.99 31.36 1.87
C ILE A 110 -10.22 31.81 2.66
N GLN A 111 -11.10 30.88 3.05
CA GLN A 111 -12.32 31.18 3.80
C GLN A 111 -12.05 31.85 5.15
N ARG A 112 -10.91 31.56 5.79
CA ARG A 112 -10.47 32.16 7.06
C ARG A 112 -9.67 33.46 6.93
N SER A 113 -9.39 33.92 5.71
CA SER A 113 -8.56 35.12 5.50
C SER A 113 -9.12 36.39 6.15
N PRO A 114 -10.45 36.66 6.15
CA PRO A 114 -11.01 37.83 6.85
C PRO A 114 -10.73 37.81 8.36
N ASP A 115 -10.93 36.65 9.01
CA ASP A 115 -10.68 36.48 10.44
C ASP A 115 -9.19 36.69 10.78
N ILE A 116 -8.30 36.15 9.94
CA ILE A 116 -6.86 36.32 10.07
C ILE A 116 -6.47 37.80 9.91
N ALA A 117 -7.11 38.54 8.99
CA ALA A 117 -6.85 39.97 8.79
C ALA A 117 -7.27 40.80 10.02
N VAL A 118 -8.41 40.49 10.64
CA VAL A 118 -8.85 41.13 11.89
C VAL A 118 -7.86 40.86 13.02
N LEU A 119 -7.43 39.61 13.20
CA LEU A 119 -6.45 39.26 14.24
C LEU A 119 -5.10 39.96 14.01
N LYS A 120 -4.67 40.09 12.75
CA LYS A 120 -3.45 40.79 12.39
C LYS A 120 -3.57 42.30 12.65
N ALA A 121 -4.73 42.91 12.42
CA ALA A 121 -5.02 44.30 12.76
C ALA A 121 -5.01 44.55 14.28
N LEU A 122 -5.39 43.56 15.08
CA LEU A 122 -5.28 43.58 16.54
C LEU A 122 -3.85 43.30 17.06
N GLY A 123 -2.86 43.17 16.18
CA GLY A 123 -1.45 43.02 16.53
C GLY A 123 -0.93 41.58 16.62
N ALA A 124 -1.70 40.58 16.16
CA ALA A 124 -1.21 39.21 16.12
C ALA A 124 -0.08 39.03 15.10
N SER A 125 1.06 38.48 15.55
CA SER A 125 2.19 38.19 14.67
C SER A 125 1.85 37.07 13.68
N THR A 126 2.26 37.21 12.42
CA THR A 126 2.09 36.19 11.35
C THR A 126 2.54 34.80 11.79
N ARG A 127 3.67 34.68 12.51
CA ARG A 127 4.18 33.40 13.01
C ARG A 127 3.20 32.69 13.98
N ARG A 128 2.53 33.42 14.86
CA ARG A 128 1.52 32.84 15.78
C ARG A 128 0.29 32.36 15.01
N LEU A 129 -0.16 33.14 14.03
CA LEU A 129 -1.30 32.78 13.16
C LEU A 129 -1.00 31.52 12.33
N LEU A 130 0.21 31.42 11.76
CA LEU A 130 0.67 30.20 11.10
C LEU A 130 0.74 29.00 12.06
N GLY A 131 1.28 29.19 13.26
CA GLY A 131 1.37 28.13 14.26
C GLY A 131 0.00 27.59 14.67
N ASP A 132 -0.97 28.48 14.89
CA ASP A 132 -2.35 28.09 15.22
C ASP A 132 -3.04 27.34 14.06
N ALA A 133 -2.96 27.89 12.84
CA ALA A 133 -3.55 27.27 11.66
C ALA A 133 -2.93 25.89 11.37
N LEU A 134 -1.61 25.76 11.46
CA LEU A 134 -0.92 24.48 11.28
C LEU A 134 -1.21 23.49 12.41
N GLY A 135 -1.30 23.96 13.65
CA GLY A 135 -1.68 23.12 14.79
C GLY A 135 -3.07 22.51 14.60
N GLN A 136 -4.05 23.33 14.23
CA GLN A 136 -5.41 22.86 13.94
C GLN A 136 -5.44 21.91 12.73
N ALA A 137 -4.67 22.21 11.68
CA ALA A 137 -4.55 21.32 10.53
C ALA A 137 -3.99 19.94 10.91
N VAL A 138 -2.94 19.90 11.73
CA VAL A 138 -2.34 18.65 12.22
C VAL A 138 -3.31 17.87 13.09
N VAL A 139 -4.06 18.53 13.99
CA VAL A 139 -5.08 17.86 14.82
C VAL A 139 -6.17 17.26 13.95
N LEU A 140 -6.67 18.00 12.96
CA LEU A 140 -7.69 17.52 12.03
C LEU A 140 -7.17 16.35 11.18
N LEU A 141 -5.93 16.43 10.70
CA LEU A 141 -5.27 15.36 9.96
C LEU A 141 -5.09 14.12 10.82
N ALA A 142 -4.64 14.26 12.07
CA ALA A 142 -4.45 13.14 12.98
C ALA A 142 -5.78 12.45 13.30
N ALA A 143 -6.83 13.22 13.62
CA ALA A 143 -8.17 12.69 13.88
C ALA A 143 -8.76 12.01 12.63
N GLY A 144 -8.69 12.66 11.47
CA GLY A 144 -9.17 12.10 10.21
C GLY A 144 -8.40 10.84 9.80
N THR A 145 -7.08 10.84 9.95
CA THR A 145 -6.24 9.66 9.69
C THR A 145 -6.59 8.53 10.65
N ALA A 146 -6.72 8.80 11.96
CA ALA A 146 -7.07 7.79 12.95
C ALA A 146 -8.45 7.17 12.68
N LEU A 147 -9.44 7.99 12.33
CA LEU A 147 -10.78 7.53 11.96
C LEU A 147 -10.74 6.70 10.67
N GLY A 148 -10.08 7.17 9.62
CA GLY A 148 -9.94 6.45 8.36
C GLY A 148 -9.21 5.11 8.51
N THR A 149 -8.13 5.10 9.28
CA THR A 149 -7.40 3.89 9.65
C THR A 149 -8.28 2.94 10.47
N GLY A 150 -9.05 3.46 11.43
CA GLY A 150 -10.01 2.66 12.21
C GLY A 150 -11.06 2.01 11.32
N LEU A 151 -11.63 2.74 10.36
CA LEU A 151 -12.58 2.22 9.39
C LEU A 151 -11.95 1.17 8.47
N ALA A 152 -10.72 1.39 8.01
CA ALA A 152 -9.99 0.41 7.20
C ALA A 152 -9.73 -0.89 7.97
N CYS A 153 -9.31 -0.78 9.23
CA CYS A 153 -9.13 -1.93 10.13
C CYS A 153 -10.46 -2.66 10.39
N LEU A 154 -11.55 -1.93 10.59
CA LEU A 154 -12.89 -2.51 10.78
C LEU A 154 -13.34 -3.26 9.51
N ALA A 155 -13.24 -2.64 8.34
CA ALA A 155 -13.56 -3.28 7.07
C ALA A 155 -12.70 -4.54 6.87
N GLY A 156 -11.40 -4.45 7.13
CA GLY A 156 -10.49 -5.59 7.11
C GLY A 156 -10.92 -6.69 8.09
N ALA A 157 -11.33 -6.36 9.31
CA ALA A 157 -11.81 -7.33 10.28
C ALA A 157 -13.11 -8.03 9.81
N LEU A 158 -14.04 -7.31 9.18
CA LEU A 158 -15.29 -7.85 8.64
C LEU A 158 -15.06 -8.76 7.42
N LEU A 159 -14.02 -8.49 6.64
CA LEU A 159 -13.63 -9.27 5.45
C LEU A 159 -12.71 -10.47 5.79
N ARG A 160 -12.28 -10.62 7.05
CA ARG A 160 -11.43 -11.75 7.46
C ARG A 160 -12.15 -13.07 7.21
N GLY A 161 -11.43 -14.01 6.58
CA GLY A 161 -11.96 -15.32 6.19
C GLY A 161 -12.54 -15.38 4.77
N GLY A 162 -12.57 -14.26 4.05
CA GLY A 162 -12.94 -14.22 2.64
C GLY A 162 -11.93 -14.90 1.71
N THR A 163 -12.30 -15.00 0.44
CA THR A 163 -11.51 -15.63 -0.64
C THR A 163 -10.25 -14.83 -0.99
N VAL A 164 -10.23 -13.53 -0.72
CA VAL A 164 -9.09 -12.64 -1.02
C VAL A 164 -8.11 -12.65 0.16
N PRO A 165 -6.88 -13.17 0.01
CA PRO A 165 -5.88 -13.12 1.05
C PRO A 165 -5.32 -11.69 1.18
N PHE A 166 -5.39 -11.12 2.38
CA PHE A 166 -4.74 -9.85 2.73
C PHE A 166 -4.11 -9.96 4.13
N VAL A 167 -3.08 -9.15 4.38
CA VAL A 167 -2.40 -9.09 5.68
C VAL A 167 -2.75 -7.76 6.34
N LEU A 168 -3.44 -7.86 7.48
CA LEU A 168 -3.73 -6.72 8.35
C LEU A 168 -2.82 -6.82 9.58
N ASP A 169 -1.70 -6.13 9.53
CA ASP A 169 -0.71 -6.03 10.60
C ASP A 169 -0.39 -4.55 10.89
N LEU A 170 0.42 -4.33 11.92
CA LEU A 170 0.76 -2.98 12.34
C LEU A 170 1.49 -2.16 11.23
N PRO A 171 2.52 -2.69 10.54
CA PRO A 171 3.19 -1.93 9.48
C PRO A 171 2.31 -1.67 8.24
N THR A 172 1.45 -2.61 7.82
CA THR A 172 0.57 -2.40 6.66
C THR A 172 -0.47 -1.31 6.88
N VAL A 173 -0.72 -0.96 8.15
CA VAL A 173 -1.65 0.09 8.55
C VAL A 173 -0.93 1.41 8.88
N LEU A 174 0.10 1.37 9.74
CA LEU A 174 0.73 2.59 10.25
C LEU A 174 1.58 3.31 9.20
N VAL A 175 2.27 2.58 8.31
CA VAL A 175 3.08 3.21 7.26
C VAL A 175 2.23 4.07 6.33
N PRO A 176 1.15 3.56 5.69
CA PRO A 176 0.27 4.40 4.89
C PRO A 176 -0.34 5.56 5.68
N ALA A 177 -0.75 5.33 6.94
CA ALA A 177 -1.28 6.40 7.79
C ALA A 177 -0.25 7.53 7.99
N ALA A 178 0.99 7.20 8.34
CA ALA A 178 2.06 8.17 8.52
C ALA A 178 2.38 8.93 7.22
N VAL A 179 2.44 8.23 6.09
CA VAL A 179 2.64 8.85 4.77
C VAL A 179 1.51 9.83 4.44
N MET A 180 0.26 9.45 4.68
CA MET A 180 -0.89 10.33 4.45
C MET A 180 -0.87 11.56 5.36
N THR A 181 -0.58 11.39 6.65
CA THR A 181 -0.47 12.51 7.58
C THR A 181 0.67 13.46 7.18
N ALA A 182 1.83 12.93 6.78
CA ALA A 182 2.96 13.73 6.33
C ALA A 182 2.63 14.53 5.05
N LEU A 183 2.05 13.87 4.04
CA LEU A 183 1.63 14.52 2.80
C LEU A 183 0.56 15.59 3.06
N GLY A 184 -0.40 15.32 3.94
CA GLY A 184 -1.43 16.29 4.32
C GLY A 184 -0.86 17.50 5.05
N ALA A 185 0.08 17.28 5.98
CA ALA A 185 0.74 18.36 6.72
C ALA A 185 1.58 19.24 5.78
N LEU A 186 2.27 18.64 4.81
CA LEU A 186 2.96 19.38 3.74
C LEU A 186 1.99 20.21 2.91
N GLY A 187 0.85 19.64 2.51
CA GLY A 187 -0.21 20.34 1.77
C GLY A 187 -0.77 21.55 2.54
N ALA A 188 -1.06 21.38 3.83
CA ALA A 188 -1.47 22.46 4.73
C ALA A 188 -0.40 23.55 4.85
N GLY A 189 0.86 23.16 5.06
CA GLY A 189 2.01 24.07 5.14
C GLY A 189 2.18 24.95 3.91
N LEU A 190 2.15 24.33 2.72
CA LEU A 190 2.24 25.04 1.45
C LEU A 190 1.08 26.02 1.26
N SER A 191 -0.12 25.60 1.63
CA SER A 191 -1.33 26.41 1.50
C SER A 191 -1.29 27.67 2.37
N VAL A 192 -0.99 27.50 3.67
CA VAL A 192 -0.90 28.60 4.64
C VAL A 192 0.22 29.57 4.29
N ARG A 193 1.38 29.07 3.86
CA ARG A 193 2.51 29.90 3.42
C ARG A 193 2.15 30.77 2.21
N ARG A 194 1.37 30.24 1.27
CA ARG A 194 1.02 30.96 0.03
C ARG A 194 0.11 32.16 0.30
N ILE A 195 -0.81 32.05 1.25
CA ILE A 195 -1.77 33.12 1.59
C ILE A 195 -1.16 34.15 2.55
N THR A 196 -0.34 33.72 3.50
CA THR A 196 0.33 34.64 4.45
C THR A 196 1.44 35.48 3.82
N ALA A 197 1.89 35.13 2.62
CA ALA A 197 2.82 35.92 1.81
C ALA A 197 2.15 37.09 1.06
N VAL A 198 0.80 37.14 1.02
CA VAL A 198 0.06 38.24 0.40
C VAL A 198 -0.01 39.43 1.35
N ASP A 199 0.32 40.63 0.83
CA ASP A 199 0.41 41.87 1.60
C ASP A 199 -0.97 42.30 2.15
N PRO A 200 -1.14 42.55 3.45
CA PRO A 200 -2.42 42.98 4.03
C PRO A 200 -3.00 44.25 3.41
N LEU A 201 -2.14 45.13 2.88
CA LEU A 201 -2.57 46.40 2.28
C LEU A 201 -3.35 46.20 0.97
N THR A 202 -3.12 45.13 0.22
CA THR A 202 -3.93 44.79 -0.97
C THR A 202 -5.26 44.13 -0.60
N ALA A 203 -5.33 43.41 0.52
CA ALA A 203 -6.56 42.76 0.99
C ALA A 203 -7.61 43.75 1.54
N LEU A 204 -7.17 44.87 2.14
CA LEU A 204 -8.06 45.92 2.64
C LEU A 204 -8.39 47.00 1.59
N GLY A 205 -7.55 47.17 0.57
CA GLY A 205 -7.76 48.14 -0.52
C GLY A 205 -8.64 47.67 -1.68
N GLY A 206 -8.93 46.36 -1.77
CA GLY A 206 -9.68 45.74 -2.88
C GLY A 206 -11.19 45.66 -2.72
N VAL A 207 -11.76 46.10 -1.58
CA VAL A 207 -13.21 46.22 -1.38
C VAL A 207 -13.63 47.66 -1.72
N ARG A 208 -13.73 47.94 -3.01
CA ARG A 208 -14.48 49.07 -3.57
C ARG A 208 -15.24 48.59 -4.80
#